data_AF-A0A2R6QYN4-F1
#
_entry.id   AF-A0A2R6QYN4-F1
#
_cell.length_a   1.000
_cell.length_b   1.000
_cell.length_c   1.000
_cell.angle_alpha   90.00
_cell.angle_beta   90.00
_cell.angle_gamma   90.00
#
_symmetry.space_group_name_H-M   'P 1'
#
loop_
_entity.id
_entity.type
_entity.pdbx_description
1 polymer ?
#
loop_
_entity_poly.entity_id
_entity_poly.type
_entity_poly.pdbx_seq_one_letter_code
_entity_poly.pdbx_strand_id
1 'polypeptide(L)'
;MFICNHCPFVKHLKKDIVKLSNFYLKKGLAVVAISSNSVATHPQDGPEFMEEEAKLFKYPFPYLYLYDESQDVARDFGAVCTPEIFVIQKGWSKAL
;
A
#
# COMPACT_ATOMS: atom_id res chain seq x y z
N MET A 1 -2.88 -2.27 2.88
CA MET A 1 -2.50 -0.94 3.37
C MET A 1 -2.59 0.01 2.20
N PHE A 2 -3.32 1.11 2.33
CA PHE A 2 -3.33 2.18 1.33
C PHE A 2 -2.23 3.17 1.68
N ILE A 3 -1.26 3.36 0.78
CA ILE A 3 -0.09 4.23 0.95
C ILE A 3 0.21 4.97 -0.35
N CYS A 4 1.02 6.02 -0.27
CA CYS A 4 1.49 6.77 -1.43
C CYS A 4 2.94 7.25 -1.22
N ASN A 5 3.61 7.63 -2.30
CA ASN A 5 5.02 8.01 -2.26
C ASN A 5 5.21 9.43 -1.73
N HIS A 6 4.25 10.32 -1.99
CA HIS A 6 4.40 11.74 -1.71
C HIS A 6 4.05 12.16 -0.27
N CYS A 7 3.14 11.44 0.40
CA CYS A 7 2.62 11.83 1.70
C CYS A 7 3.73 11.88 2.78
N PRO A 8 3.84 12.99 3.54
CA PRO A 8 4.87 13.12 4.58
C PRO A 8 4.72 12.06 5.68
N PHE A 9 3.50 11.65 6.02
CA PHE A 9 3.23 10.61 7.00
C PHE A 9 3.73 9.24 6.52
N VAL A 10 3.47 8.89 5.25
CA VAL A 10 3.97 7.64 4.68
C VAL A 10 5.49 7.67 4.62
N LYS A 11 6.11 8.77 4.17
CA LYS A 11 7.58 8.98 4.15
C LYS A 11 8.22 8.72 5.51
N HIS A 12 7.60 9.19 6.59
CA HIS A 12 8.10 8.94 7.94
C HIS A 12 8.03 7.45 8.32
N LEU A 13 6.97 6.77 7.91
CA LEU A 13 6.67 5.39 8.31
C LEU A 13 7.27 4.31 7.39
N LYS A 14 7.90 4.66 6.24
CA LYS A 14 8.40 3.66 5.25
C LYS A 14 9.26 2.57 5.89
N LYS A 15 10.21 2.95 6.74
CA LYS A 15 11.11 2.00 7.42
C LYS A 15 10.35 1.06 8.36
N ASP A 16 9.39 1.59 9.09
CA ASP A 16 8.56 0.81 10.01
C ASP A 16 7.60 -0.11 9.26
N ILE A 17 7.05 0.35 8.13
CA ILE A 17 6.23 -0.46 7.22
C ILE A 17 7.06 -1.66 6.73
N VAL A 18 8.30 -1.46 6.26
CA VAL A 18 9.20 -2.56 5.86
C VAL A 18 9.43 -3.53 7.02
N LYS A 19 9.70 -3.03 8.22
CA LYS A 19 9.98 -3.85 9.40
C LYS A 19 8.77 -4.69 9.81
N LEU A 20 7.60 -4.06 9.88
CA LEU A 20 6.32 -4.70 10.24
C LEU A 20 5.93 -5.76 9.22
N SER A 21 6.07 -5.41 7.95
CA SER A 21 5.85 -6.27 6.79
C SER A 21 6.69 -7.54 6.87
N ASN A 22 8.01 -7.40 7.06
CA ASN A 22 8.93 -8.52 7.19
C ASN A 22 8.60 -9.40 8.41
N PHE A 23 8.18 -8.79 9.51
CA PHE A 23 7.83 -9.52 10.74
C PHE A 23 6.59 -10.40 10.54
N TYR A 24 5.54 -9.87 9.92
CA TYR A 24 4.29 -10.60 9.71
C TYR A 24 4.34 -11.60 8.55
N LEU A 25 5.13 -11.32 7.51
CA LEU A 25 5.41 -12.29 6.45
C LEU A 25 6.02 -13.59 7.01
N LYS A 26 6.98 -13.46 7.94
CA LYS A 26 7.59 -14.62 8.63
C LYS A 26 6.59 -15.41 9.49
N LYS A 27 5.47 -14.80 9.87
CA LYS A 27 4.38 -15.43 10.62
C LYS A 27 3.29 -16.02 9.72
N GLY A 28 3.46 -15.96 8.40
CA GLY A 28 2.51 -16.48 7.41
C GLY A 28 1.38 -15.52 7.05
N LEU A 29 1.46 -14.24 7.44
CA LEU A 29 0.48 -13.23 7.03
C LEU A 29 0.92 -12.60 5.71
N ALA A 30 0.03 -12.58 4.73
CA ALA A 30 0.23 -11.80 3.52
C ALA A 30 0.03 -10.31 3.82
N VAL A 31 0.91 -9.46 3.28
CA VAL A 31 0.83 -8.01 3.44
C VAL A 31 0.88 -7.37 2.06
N VAL A 32 0.00 -6.39 1.84
CA VAL A 32 -0.25 -5.74 0.56
C VAL A 32 -0.27 -4.23 0.75
N ALA A 33 0.40 -3.50 -0.13
CA ALA A 33 0.33 -2.05 -0.28
C ALA A 33 -0.43 -1.67 -1.56
N ILE A 34 -1.24 -0.63 -1.51
CA ILE A 34 -2.04 -0.15 -2.66
C ILE A 34 -1.89 1.38 -2.71
N SER A 35 -1.62 1.91 -3.90
CA SER A 35 -1.70 3.33 -4.23
C SER A 35 -2.90 3.55 -5.14
N SER A 36 -3.86 4.36 -4.71
CA SER A 36 -5.05 4.74 -5.50
C SER A 36 -5.01 6.22 -5.90
N ASN A 37 -3.84 6.86 -5.79
CA ASN A 37 -3.69 8.29 -6.07
C ASN A 37 -3.71 8.56 -7.59
N SER A 38 -4.25 9.71 -7.99
CA SER A 38 -4.25 10.10 -9.41
C SER A 38 -2.86 10.54 -9.84
N VAL A 39 -2.25 9.79 -10.77
CA VAL A 39 -0.95 10.12 -11.37
C VAL A 39 -0.95 11.42 -12.17
N ALA A 40 -2.11 11.85 -12.67
CA ALA A 40 -2.24 13.14 -13.35
C ALA A 40 -1.97 14.31 -12.41
N THR A 41 -2.35 14.17 -11.13
CA THR A 41 -2.12 15.19 -10.10
C THR A 41 -0.81 14.98 -9.34
N HIS A 42 -0.43 13.71 -9.13
CA HIS A 42 0.75 13.31 -8.36
C HIS A 42 1.53 12.24 -9.14
N PRO A 43 2.33 12.64 -10.15
CA PRO A 43 3.05 11.70 -11.02
C PRO A 43 3.95 10.73 -10.26
N GLN A 44 4.52 11.19 -9.14
CA GLN A 44 5.39 10.41 -8.26
C GLN A 44 4.70 9.21 -7.58
N ASP A 45 3.37 9.14 -7.59
CA ASP A 45 2.61 7.98 -7.09
C ASP A 45 2.29 6.98 -8.22
N GLY A 46 2.90 7.16 -9.40
CA GLY A 46 2.72 6.28 -10.55
C GLY A 46 3.61 5.04 -10.52
N PRO A 47 3.25 4.00 -11.30
CA PRO A 47 3.90 2.68 -11.25
C PRO A 47 5.43 2.71 -11.37
N GLU A 48 5.98 3.60 -12.18
CA GLU A 48 7.43 3.75 -12.39
C GLU A 48 8.15 4.15 -11.08
N PHE A 49 7.73 5.25 -10.47
CA PHE A 49 8.29 5.72 -9.20
C PHE A 49 7.98 4.78 -8.04
N MET A 50 6.83 4.10 -8.08
CA MET A 50 6.45 3.06 -7.12
C MET A 50 7.44 1.89 -7.17
N GLU A 51 7.87 1.46 -8.36
CA GLU A 51 8.85 0.38 -8.52
C GLU A 51 10.23 0.80 -8.01
N GLU A 52 10.69 2.01 -8.35
CA GLU A 52 11.96 2.56 -7.85
C GLU A 52 11.97 2.63 -6.33
N GLU A 53 10.89 3.13 -5.74
CA GLU A 53 10.75 3.23 -4.29
C GLU A 53 10.77 1.84 -3.63
N ALA A 54 10.08 0.86 -4.22
CA ALA A 54 10.07 -0.50 -3.71
C ALA A 54 11.45 -1.14 -3.71
N LYS A 55 12.25 -0.90 -4.75
CA LYS A 55 13.66 -1.32 -4.83
C LYS A 55 14.51 -0.60 -3.78
N LEU A 56 14.34 0.71 -3.64
CA LEU A 56 15.13 1.54 -2.72
C LEU A 56 14.92 1.13 -1.25
N PHE A 57 13.68 0.96 -0.83
CA PHE A 57 13.34 0.59 0.56
C PHE A 57 13.34 -0.91 0.80
N LYS A 58 13.60 -1.72 -0.24
CA LYS A 58 13.58 -3.18 -0.20
C LYS A 58 12.30 -3.69 0.44
N TYR A 59 11.16 -3.19 -0.05
CA TYR A 59 9.88 -3.73 0.40
C TYR A 59 9.92 -5.24 0.15
N PRO A 60 9.56 -6.07 1.15
CA PRO A 60 9.65 -7.52 1.02
C PRO A 60 8.59 -8.11 0.07
N PHE A 61 7.89 -7.24 -0.65
CA PHE A 61 6.85 -7.55 -1.62
C PHE A 61 7.32 -7.05 -2.99
N PRO A 62 7.65 -7.93 -3.93
CA PRO A 62 8.05 -7.49 -5.26
C PRO A 62 6.87 -7.04 -6.15
N TYR A 63 5.60 -7.28 -5.78
CA TYR A 63 4.44 -7.11 -6.71
C TYR A 63 3.14 -6.57 -6.10
N LEU A 64 3.14 -6.15 -4.84
CA LEU A 64 1.94 -5.71 -4.13
C LEU A 64 2.09 -4.28 -3.64
N TYR A 65 2.66 -3.41 -4.48
CA TYR A 65 2.35 -1.99 -4.46
C TYR A 65 1.48 -1.76 -5.68
N LEU A 66 0.20 -2.09 -5.54
CA LEU A 66 -0.74 -2.10 -6.66
C LEU A 66 -1.16 -0.68 -6.97
N TYR A 67 -1.20 -0.34 -8.25
CA TYR A 67 -1.79 0.91 -8.70
C TYR A 67 -3.26 0.68 -9.02
N ASP A 68 -4.14 1.31 -8.25
CA ASP A 68 -5.58 1.28 -8.42
C ASP A 68 -6.03 2.53 -9.17
N GLU A 69 -5.92 2.48 -10.50
CA GLU A 69 -6.24 3.59 -11.38
C GLU A 69 -7.72 4.01 -11.31
N SER A 70 -8.63 3.04 -11.20
CA SER A 70 -10.08 3.31 -11.16
C SER A 70 -10.58 3.80 -9.81
N GLN A 71 -9.76 3.66 -8.76
CA GLN A 71 -10.09 3.93 -7.36
C GLN A 71 -11.21 3.04 -6.80
N ASP A 72 -11.61 1.99 -7.52
CA ASP A 72 -12.68 1.09 -7.09
C ASP A 72 -12.27 0.33 -5.84
N VAL A 73 -11.01 -0.10 -5.75
CA VAL A 73 -10.51 -0.84 -4.59
C VAL A 73 -10.47 0.07 -3.36
N ALA A 74 -10.01 1.32 -3.51
CA ALA A 74 -10.08 2.30 -2.41
C ALA A 74 -11.54 2.55 -1.96
N ARG A 75 -12.48 2.74 -2.89
CA ARG A 75 -13.90 2.91 -2.59
C ARG A 75 -14.48 1.68 -1.89
N ASP A 76 -14.13 0.49 -2.34
CA ASP A 76 -14.61 -0.75 -1.76
C ASP A 76 -14.08 -1.00 -0.35
N PHE A 77 -12.86 -0.58 -0.06
CA PHE A 77 -12.32 -0.64 1.30
C PHE A 77 -12.78 0.54 2.17
N GLY A 78 -13.42 1.56 1.58
CA GLY A 78 -13.77 2.79 2.28
C GLY A 78 -12.55 3.61 2.69
N ALA A 79 -11.43 3.45 1.98
CA ALA A 79 -10.17 4.13 2.31
C ALA A 79 -10.29 5.63 2.02
N VAL A 80 -9.89 6.47 2.98
CA VAL A 80 -10.02 7.93 2.91
C VAL A 80 -8.69 8.66 3.11
N CYS A 81 -7.67 7.99 3.66
CA CYS A 81 -6.38 8.62 3.91
C CYS A 81 -5.18 7.69 3.65
N THR A 82 -3.99 8.27 3.63
CA THR A 82 -2.72 7.53 3.52
C THR A 82 -1.75 7.98 4.62
N PRO A 83 -1.19 7.08 5.44
CA PRO A 83 -1.39 5.63 5.41
C PRO A 83 -2.69 5.18 6.10
N GLU A 84 -3.37 4.20 5.51
CA GLU A 84 -4.51 3.52 6.13
C GLU A 84 -4.33 1.99 6.09
N ILE A 85 -4.52 1.33 7.24
CA ILE A 85 -4.17 -0.09 7.44
C ILE A 85 -5.42 -0.91 7.71
N PHE A 86 -5.62 -1.94 6.88
CA PHE A 86 -6.69 -2.93 7.01
C PHE A 86 -6.08 -4.29 7.36
N VAL A 87 -6.68 -4.99 8.33
CA VAL A 87 -6.33 -6.38 8.67
C VAL A 87 -7.54 -7.25 8.37
N ILE A 88 -7.37 -8.20 7.45
CA ILE A 88 -8.44 -9.07 6.99
C ILE A 88 -8.26 -10.45 7.62
N GLN A 89 -9.31 -10.97 8.25
CA GLN A 89 -9.34 -12.35 8.73
C GLN A 89 -9.79 -13.29 7.61
N LYS A 90 -9.31 -14.53 7.64
CA LYS A 90 -9.80 -15.59 6.75
C LYS A 90 -11.32 -15.73 6.91
N GLY A 91 -12.05 -15.72 5.79
CA GLY A 91 -13.52 -15.77 5.78
C GLY A 91 -14.20 -14.41 5.85
N TRP A 92 -13.44 -13.31 5.82
CA TRP A 92 -14.01 -11.98 5.63
C TRP A 92 -14.74 -11.91 4.29
N SER A 93 -16.01 -11.57 4.36
CA SER A 93 -16.80 -11.08 3.24
C SER A 93 -17.33 -9.71 3.66
N LYS A 94 -17.25 -8.75 2.75
CA LYS A 94 -17.88 -7.44 2.96
C LYS A 94 -19.39 -7.70 3.02
N ALA A 95 -20.01 -7.46 4.17
CA ALA A 95 -21.46 -7.43 4.24
C ALA A 95 -21.92 -6.29 3.32
N LEU A 96 -22.64 -6.65 2.25
CA LEU A 96 -23.28 -5.70 1.34
C LEU A 96 -24.25 -4.79 2.09
#